data_AF-A0A2X3KTI9-F1
#
_entry.id   AF-A0A2X3KTI9-F1
#
_cell.length_a   1.000
_cell.length_b   1.000
_cell.length_c   1.000
_cell.angle_alpha   90.00
_cell.angle_beta   90.00
_cell.angle_gamma   90.00
#
_symmetry.space_group_name_H-M   'P 1'
#
loop_
_entity.id
_entity.type
_entity.pdbx_description
1 polymer ?
#
loop_
_entity_poly.entity_id
_entity_poly.type
_entity_poly.pdbx_seq_one_letter_code
_entity_poly.pdbx_strand_id
1 'polypeptide(L)' 'MVAAVDMGDYYRVPPDLRDLNYGKYVEQGDKRISEVEDYNSHNTERLDVEGMKMLLLKLPFINALRAGKAYELDA' A
#
# COMPACT_ATOMS: atom_id res chain seq x y z
N MET A 1 16.02 11.40 -2.90
CA MET A 1 16.18 10.26 -1.98
C MET A 1 14.80 9.83 -1.47
N VAL A 2 14.08 9.05 -2.26
CA VAL A 2 12.90 8.31 -1.81
C VAL A 2 13.34 6.86 -1.77
N ALA A 3 13.78 6.39 -0.61
CA ALA A 3 14.12 4.99 -0.41
C ALA A 3 13.16 4.47 0.64
N ALA A 4 11.97 4.06 0.20
CA ALA A 4 11.09 3.26 1.04
C ALA A 4 11.87 1.98 1.41
N VAL A 5 11.90 1.66 2.69
CA VAL A 5 12.56 0.45 3.19
C VAL A 5 11.52 -0.66 3.22
N ASP A 6 11.77 -1.72 2.48
CA ASP A 6 10.97 -2.95 2.51
C ASP A 6 11.13 -3.63 3.88
N MET A 7 10.00 -3.85 4.56
CA MET A 7 9.91 -4.57 5.84
C MET A 7 9.11 -5.87 5.72
N GLY A 8 9.00 -6.43 4.51
CA GLY A 8 8.16 -7.57 4.18
C GLY A 8 6.72 -7.12 3.91
N ASP A 9 5.88 -7.14 4.95
CA ASP A 9 4.45 -6.83 4.80
C ASP A 9 4.14 -5.31 4.77
N TYR A 10 5.14 -4.48 5.03
CA TYR A 10 5.01 -3.02 5.10
C TYR A 10 6.22 -2.32 4.49
N TYR A 11 6.00 -1.11 3.98
CA TYR A 11 7.08 -0.22 3.57
C TYR A 11 7.22 0.92 4.58
N ARG A 12 8.47 1.20 4.99
CA ARG A 12 8.79 2.36 5.82
C ARG A 12 9.33 3.49 4.96
N VAL A 13 8.59 4.60 4.88
CA VAL A 13 9.08 5.84 4.26
C VAL A 13 9.79 6.67 5.34
N PRO A 14 11.13 6.80 5.31
CA PRO A 14 11.82 7.61 6.30
C PRO A 14 11.48 9.10 6.11
N PRO A 15 11.51 9.91 7.19
CA PRO A 15 11.39 11.34 7.05
C PRO A 15 12.53 11.84 6.16
N ASP A 16 12.19 12.68 5.20
CA ASP A 16 13.19 13.32 4.36
C ASP A 16 13.97 14.32 5.22
N LEU A 17 15.19 13.96 5.62
CA LEU A 17 16.12 14.77 6.42
C LEU A 17 16.66 15.95 5.61
N ARG A 18 15.75 16.75 5.03
CA ARG A 18 16.07 18.04 4.41
C ARG A 18 16.24 19.05 5.52
N ASP A 19 17.49 19.16 5.95
CA ASP A 19 17.97 20.21 6.83
C ASP A 19 17.97 21.55 6.06
N LEU A 20 16.79 22.14 5.80
CA LEU A 20 16.52 23.39 5.03
C LEU A 20 17.40 23.64 3.78
N ASN A 21 17.97 22.58 3.20
CA ASN A 21 19.01 22.66 2.20
C ASN A 21 18.36 22.56 0.81
N TYR A 22 18.11 23.73 0.22
CA TYR A 22 17.59 23.88 -1.15
C TYR A 22 18.53 23.28 -2.22
N GLY A 23 19.81 23.00 -1.88
CA GLY A 23 20.80 22.43 -2.81
C GLY A 23 20.44 21.05 -3.37
N LYS A 24 19.59 20.28 -2.68
CA LYS A 24 19.12 18.96 -3.16
C LYS A 24 18.14 19.04 -4.34
N TYR A 25 17.61 20.23 -4.66
CA TYR A 25 16.68 20.44 -5.78
C TYR A 25 17.34 21.10 -7.01
N VAL A 26 18.59 21.58 -6.89
CA VAL A 26 19.20 22.47 -7.90
C VAL A 26 20.41 21.85 -8.62
N GLU A 27 21.25 21.01 -7.99
CA GLU A 27 22.53 20.61 -8.65
C GLU A 27 22.86 19.12 -8.75
N GLN A 28 22.17 18.21 -8.06
CA GLN A 28 22.42 16.77 -8.23
C GLN A 28 21.10 16.02 -8.38
N GLY A 29 20.63 15.91 -9.63
CA GLY A 29 19.56 14.98 -9.99
C GLY A 29 19.98 13.57 -9.59
N ASP A 30 19.34 13.03 -8.56
CA ASP A 30 19.56 11.66 -8.11
C ASP A 30 18.97 10.73 -9.17
N LYS A 31 19.83 10.22 -10.08
CA LYS A 31 19.44 9.34 -11.20
C LYS A 31 18.66 8.09 -10.76
N ARG A 32 18.78 7.70 -9.48
CA ARG A 32 18.01 6.60 -8.88
C ARG A 32 16.50 6.87 -8.79
N ILE A 33 16.07 8.13 -8.86
CA ILE A 33 14.65 8.51 -8.88
C ILE A 33 13.99 8.14 -10.22
N SER A 34 14.76 8.07 -11.31
CA SER A 34 14.23 7.74 -12.64
C SER A 34 14.00 6.26 -12.88
N GLU A 35 14.45 5.38 -12.00
CA GLU A 35 14.36 3.91 -12.17
C GLU A 35 13.33 3.24 -11.25
N VAL A 36 12.72 3.98 -10.33
CA VAL A 36 11.75 3.43 -9.37
C VAL A 36 10.33 3.75 -9.86
N GLU A 37 9.57 2.71 -10.19
CA GLU A 37 8.14 2.84 -10.49
C GLU A 37 7.32 3.05 -9.20
N ASP A 38 6.28 3.89 -9.28
CA ASP A 38 5.37 4.16 -8.16
C ASP A 38 4.57 2.91 -7.79
N TYR A 39 4.57 2.50 -6.51
CA TYR A 39 3.70 1.41 -6.06
C TYR A 39 2.25 1.87 -5.86
N ASN A 40 1.31 1.26 -6.59
CA ASN A 40 -0.10 1.63 -6.60
C ASN A 40 -1.02 0.40 -6.83
N SER A 41 -2.34 0.63 -6.86
CA SER A 41 -3.32 -0.46 -7.03
C SER A 41 -3.32 -1.11 -8.42
N HIS A 42 -2.68 -0.50 -9.41
CA HIS A 42 -2.58 -1.03 -10.77
C HIS A 42 -1.43 -2.02 -10.94
N ASN A 43 -0.32 -1.81 -10.23
CA ASN A 43 0.89 -2.66 -10.31
C ASN A 43 1.14 -3.56 -9.10
N THR A 44 0.24 -3.54 -8.10
CA THR A 44 0.19 -4.57 -7.06
C THR A 44 -0.41 -5.89 -7.59
N GLU A 45 -0.38 -6.94 -6.77
CA GLU A 45 -1.07 -8.19 -7.07
C GLU A 45 -2.59 -7.95 -7.14
N ARG A 46 -3.17 -8.18 -8.32
CA ARG A 46 -4.60 -7.99 -8.56
C ARG A 46 -5.29 -9.33 -8.46
N LEU A 47 -6.12 -9.49 -7.43
CA LEU A 47 -6.93 -10.69 -7.26
C LEU A 47 -7.92 -10.87 -8.41
N ASP A 48 -8.09 -12.12 -8.84
CA ASP A 48 -9.14 -12.52 -9.76
C ASP A 48 -10.48 -12.68 -9.01
N VAL A 49 -11.52 -13.12 -9.73
CA VAL A 49 -12.87 -13.27 -9.16
C VAL A 49 -12.87 -14.27 -8.00
N GLU A 50 -12.15 -15.39 -8.11
CA GLU A 50 -12.12 -16.41 -7.05
C GLU A 50 -11.30 -15.94 -5.84
N GLY A 51 -10.14 -15.31 -6.06
CA GLY A 51 -9.34 -14.69 -5.02
C GLY A 51 -10.11 -13.62 -4.25
N MET A 52 -10.87 -12.79 -4.96
CA MET A 52 -11.73 -11.78 -4.34
C MET A 52 -12.84 -12.41 -3.48
N LYS A 53 -13.50 -13.48 -3.97
CA LYS A 53 -14.50 -14.21 -3.18
C LYS A 53 -13.89 -14.76 -1.89
N MET A 54 -12.71 -15.39 -1.98
CA MET A 54 -12.02 -15.93 -0.81
C MET A 54 -11.61 -14.85 0.19
N LEU A 55 -11.18 -13.68 -0.29
CA LEU A 55 -10.87 -12.53 0.56
C LEU A 55 -12.10 -12.02 1.30
N LEU A 56 -13.22 -11.82 0.59
CA LEU A 56 -14.47 -11.31 1.17
C LEU A 56 -15.04 -12.27 2.22
N LEU A 57 -14.92 -13.58 2.02
CA LEU A 57 -15.38 -14.59 2.99
C LEU A 57 -14.58 -14.60 4.30
N LYS A 58 -13.45 -13.88 4.40
CA LYS A 58 -12.76 -13.67 5.69
C LYS A 58 -13.52 -12.70 6.60
N LEU A 59 -14.41 -11.86 6.05
CA LEU A 59 -15.12 -10.84 6.79
C LEU A 59 -16.37 -11.44 7.46
N PRO A 60 -16.53 -11.34 8.80
CA PRO A 60 -17.66 -11.93 9.52
C PRO A 60 -19.02 -11.45 9.01
N PHE A 61 -19.14 -10.17 8.64
CA PHE A 61 -20.37 -9.60 8.11
C PHE A 61 -20.77 -10.17 6.75
N ILE A 62 -19.80 -10.49 5.88
CA ILE A 62 -20.08 -11.12 4.58
C ILE A 62 -20.65 -12.52 4.79
N ASN A 63 -20.09 -13.27 5.76
CA ASN A 63 -20.61 -14.59 6.12
C ASN A 63 -22.01 -14.52 6.72
N ALA A 64 -22.27 -13.54 7.59
CA ALA A 64 -23.61 -13.31 8.15
C ALA A 64 -24.64 -12.95 7.08
N LEU A 65 -24.29 -12.04 6.16
CA LEU A 65 -25.13 -11.66 5.03
C LEU A 65 -25.45 -12.87 4.13
N ARG A 66 -24.45 -13.70 3.81
CA ARG A 66 -24.66 -14.95 3.05
C ARG A 66 -25.60 -15.92 3.77
N ALA A 67 -25.57 -15.95 5.10
CA ALA A 67 -26.44 -16.79 5.93
C ALA A 67 -27.83 -16.17 6.20
N GLY A 68 -28.13 -14.98 5.65
CA GLY A 68 -29.38 -14.27 5.89
C GLY A 68 -29.54 -13.75 7.32
N LYS A 69 -28.43 -13.58 8.06
CA LYS A 69 -28.42 -13.09 9.44
C LYS A 69 -28.13 -11.59 9.48
N ALA A 70 -28.77 -10.89 10.40
CA ALA A 70 -28.36 -9.54 10.76
C ALA A 70 -26.94 -9.59 11.36
N TYR A 71 -26.10 -8.65 10.96
CA TYR A 71 -24.76 -8.46 11.52
C TYR A 71 -24.69 -7.05 12.08
N GLU A 72 -24.44 -6.93 13.38
CA GLU A 72 -24.14 -5.64 13.99
C GLU A 72 -22.64 -5.37 13.86
N LEU A 73 -22.31 -4.22 13.27
CA LEU A 73 -20.94 -3.72 13.21
C LEU A 73 -20.58 -3.17 14.59
N ASP A 74 -19.82 -3.99 15.31
CA ASP A 74 -18.96 -3.72 16.46
C ASP A 74 -19.56 -3.71 17.88
N ALA A 75 -18.79 -4.35 18.76
CA ALA A 75 -18.15 -3.69 19.90
C ALA A 75 -16.64 -4.01 19.87
#